data_AF-A0ABD0PUD5-F1
#
_entry.id   AF-A0ABD0PUD5-F1
#
_cell.length_a   1.000
_cell.length_b   1.000
_cell.length_c   1.000
_cell.angle_alpha   90.00
_cell.angle_beta   90.00
_cell.angle_gamma   90.00
#
_symmetry.space_group_name_H-M   'P 1'
#
loop_
_entity.id
_entity.type
_entity.pdbx_description
1 polymer ?
#
loop_
_entity_poly.entity_id
_entity_poly.type
_entity_poly.pdbx_seq_one_letter_code
_entity_poly.pdbx_strand_id
1 'polypeptide(L)'
;MAEARFSQDELTCPVCLDLLKDPVTIQCGHSYCKSCITDCWDQEDQMRVYSCPQCRQTFSPRPALGKNTMLAELVEKLKKTKVS
;
A
#
# COMPACT_ATOMS: atom_id res chain seq x y z
N MET A 1 10.02 6.52 -26.97
CA MET A 1 9.02 5.90 -26.08
C MET A 1 9.09 6.67 -24.77
N ALA A 2 7.97 7.22 -24.29
CA ALA A 2 7.96 7.99 -23.05
C ALA A 2 8.01 7.01 -21.86
N GLU A 3 9.10 7.00 -21.10
CA GLU A 3 9.16 6.28 -19.84
C GLU A 3 8.25 6.99 -18.84
N ALA A 4 7.23 6.31 -18.35
CA ALA A 4 6.43 6.81 -17.24
C ALA A 4 7.35 6.97 -16.02
N ARG A 5 7.67 8.21 -15.66
CA ARG A 5 8.41 8.53 -14.43
C ARG A 5 7.42 8.51 -13.27
N PHE A 6 7.42 7.42 -12.52
CA PHE A 6 6.73 7.35 -11.24
C PHE A 6 7.41 8.29 -10.24
N SER A 7 6.64 9.16 -9.61
CA SER A 7 7.16 10.03 -8.55
C SER A 7 7.27 9.26 -7.24
N GLN A 8 8.23 9.60 -6.38
CA GLN A 8 8.34 8.95 -5.05
C GLN A 8 7.04 9.07 -4.25
N ASP A 9 6.33 10.18 -4.41
CA ASP A 9 5.04 10.44 -3.77
C ASP A 9 4.01 9.34 -4.09
N GLU A 10 3.94 8.89 -5.35
CA GLU A 10 3.01 7.85 -5.80
C GLU A 10 3.32 6.46 -5.23
N LEU A 11 4.55 6.26 -4.73
CA LEU A 11 5.00 5.00 -4.13
C LEU A 11 5.16 5.12 -2.61
N THR A 12 4.68 6.21 -2.01
CA THR A 12 4.73 6.42 -0.55
C THR A 12 3.51 5.80 0.11
N CYS A 13 3.72 5.09 1.20
CA CYS A 13 2.64 4.56 2.03
C CYS A 13 2.00 5.71 2.81
N PRO A 14 0.68 5.95 2.69
CA PRO A 14 0.03 7.06 3.38
C PRO A 14 -0.17 6.84 4.89
N VAL A 15 0.20 5.66 5.41
CA VAL A 15 0.14 5.35 6.85
C VAL A 15 1.46 5.65 7.54
N CYS A 16 2.59 5.12 7.05
CA CYS A 16 3.91 5.37 7.63
C CYS A 16 4.68 6.52 6.98
N LEU A 17 4.16 7.10 5.89
CA LEU A 17 4.77 8.20 5.13
C LEU A 17 6.15 7.87 4.53
N ASP A 18 6.47 6.58 4.44
CA ASP A 18 7.69 6.05 3.82
C ASP A 18 7.37 5.28 2.53
N LEU A 19 8.39 5.03 1.71
CA LEU A 19 8.28 4.21 0.51
C LEU A 19 7.67 2.83 0.82
N LEU A 20 6.72 2.39 -0.01
CA LEU A 20 5.98 1.15 0.19
C LEU A 20 6.91 -0.07 0.40
N LYS A 21 6.73 -0.78 1.52
CA LYS A 21 7.42 -2.03 1.84
C LYS A 21 6.42 -3.19 1.76
N ASP A 22 6.71 -4.14 0.88
CA ASP A 22 5.77 -5.21 0.51
C ASP A 22 4.37 -4.65 0.21
N PRO A 23 4.24 -3.80 -0.82
CA PRO A 23 2.99 -3.12 -1.12
C PRO A 23 1.85 -4.13 -1.32
N VAL A 24 0.70 -3.81 -0.75
CA VAL A 24 -0.56 -4.52 -0.97
C VAL A 24 -1.59 -3.52 -1.45
N THR A 25 -2.42 -3.93 -2.41
CA THR A 25 -3.52 -3.10 -2.93
C THR A 25 -4.82 -3.71 -2.46
N ILE A 26 -5.61 -2.94 -1.72
CA ILE A 26 -6.92 -3.38 -1.25
C ILE A 26 -8.00 -3.14 -2.32
N GLN A 27 -9.20 -3.68 -2.13
CA GLN A 27 -10.25 -3.70 -3.16
C GLN A 27 -10.69 -2.31 -3.64
N CYS A 28 -10.50 -1.25 -2.84
CA CYS A 28 -10.78 0.12 -3.24
C CYS A 28 -9.66 0.78 -4.09
N GLY A 29 -8.59 0.05 -4.41
CA GLY A 29 -7.48 0.52 -5.25
C GLY A 29 -6.35 1.22 -4.51
N HIS A 30 -6.51 1.52 -3.21
CA HIS A 30 -5.45 2.13 -2.40
C HIS A 30 -4.38 1.11 -1.99
N SER A 31 -3.14 1.58 -1.89
CA SER A 31 -1.99 0.72 -1.60
C SER A 31 -1.23 1.14 -0.34
N TYR A 32 -0.79 0.15 0.43
CA TYR A 32 -0.13 0.33 1.72
C TYR A 32 1.01 -0.67 1.88
N CYS A 33 1.90 -0.43 2.84
CA CYS A 33 2.76 -1.50 3.34
C CYS A 33 1.90 -2.60 3.93
N LYS A 34 2.25 -3.87 3.70
CA LYS A 34 1.50 -5.01 4.24
C LYS A 34 1.33 -4.91 5.76
N SER A 35 2.38 -4.56 6.49
CA SER A 35 2.33 -4.38 7.95
C SER A 35 1.38 -3.24 8.34
N CYS A 36 1.53 -2.06 7.73
CA CYS A 36 0.74 -0.88 8.10
C CYS A 36 -0.77 -1.10 8.00
N ILE A 37 -1.26 -1.69 6.91
CA ILE A 37 -2.70 -1.96 6.79
C ILE A 37 -3.16 -3.10 7.70
N THR A 38 -2.27 -4.06 7.99
CA THR A 38 -2.55 -5.15 8.94
C THR A 38 -2.72 -4.56 10.34
N ASP A 39 -1.80 -3.71 10.78
CA ASP A 39 -1.82 -3.03 12.08
C ASP A 39 -3.04 -2.11 12.24
N CYS A 40 -3.46 -1.41 11.18
CA CYS A 40 -4.71 -0.63 11.19
C CYS A 40 -5.92 -1.53 11.45
N TRP A 41 -6.04 -2.62 10.69
CA TRP A 41 -7.16 -3.55 10.81
C TRP A 41 -7.17 -4.34 12.12
N ASP A 42 -6.00 -4.64 12.69
CA ASP A 42 -5.90 -5.31 14.00
C ASP A 42 -6.44 -4.43 15.14
N GLN A 43 -6.34 -3.09 15.02
CA GLN A 43 -6.95 -2.15 15.97
C GLN A 43 -8.48 -2.09 15.85
N GLU A 44 -9.02 -2.33 14.65
CA GLU A 44 -10.47 -2.31 14.36
C GLU A 44 -11.14 -3.69 14.55
N ASP A 45 -10.39 -4.74 14.89
CA ASP A 45 -10.85 -6.14 14.85
C ASP A 45 -12.09 -6.41 15.72
N GLN A 46 -12.24 -5.69 16.84
CA GLN A 46 -13.42 -5.82 17.72
C GLN A 46 -14.75 -5.51 17.03
N MET A 47 -14.75 -4.61 16.03
CA MET A 47 -15.95 -4.25 15.29
C MET A 47 -16.23 -5.20 14.12
N ARG A 48 -15.27 -6.05 13.74
CA ARG A 48 -15.30 -6.93 12.54
C ARG A 48 -15.62 -6.20 11.22
N VAL A 49 -15.42 -4.89 11.21
CA VAL A 49 -15.57 -4.02 10.04
C VAL A 49 -14.23 -3.33 9.86
N TYR A 50 -13.64 -3.52 8.70
CA TYR A 50 -12.30 -3.05 8.40
C TYR A 50 -12.38 -1.90 7.41
N SER A 51 -11.71 -0.79 7.68
CA SER A 51 -11.85 0.41 6.86
C SER A 51 -10.59 0.69 6.06
N CYS A 52 -10.75 1.28 4.87
CA CYS A 52 -9.63 1.89 4.14
C CYS A 52 -9.18 3.17 4.87
N PRO A 53 -7.89 3.32 5.24
CA PRO A 53 -7.40 4.54 5.89
C PRO A 53 -7.59 5.82 5.08
N GLN A 54 -7.65 5.74 3.74
CA GLN A 54 -7.76 6.91 2.87
C GLN A 54 -9.21 7.26 2.51
N CYS A 55 -9.97 6.31 1.95
CA CYS A 55 -11.33 6.58 1.46
C CYS A 55 -12.45 6.12 2.41
N ARG A 56 -12.10 5.48 3.54
CA ARG A 56 -13.03 4.96 4.55
C ARG A 56 -14.03 3.92 4.02
N GLN A 57 -13.81 3.40 2.81
CA GLN A 57 -14.58 2.26 2.33
C GLN A 57 -14.39 1.09 3.30
N THR A 58 -15.50 0.47 3.69
CA THR A 58 -15.53 -0.62 4.67
C THR A 58 -15.54 -1.98 3.97
N PHE A 59 -14.98 -2.97 4.66
CA PHE A 59 -14.88 -4.34 4.20
C PHE A 59 -15.28 -5.30 5.31
N SER A 60 -16.08 -6.31 4.96
CA SER A 60 -16.42 -7.44 5.82
C SER A 60 -16.68 -8.67 4.95
N PRO A 61 -16.00 -9.82 5.17
CA PRO A 61 -14.95 -10.08 6.17
C PRO A 61 -13.62 -9.35 5.88
N ARG A 62 -12.60 -9.55 6.73
CA ARG A 62 -11.25 -8.99 6.54
C ARG A 62 -10.70 -9.38 5.16
N PRO A 63 -10.31 -8.42 4.29
CA PRO A 63 -9.76 -8.76 2.98
C PRO A 63 -8.43 -9.52 3.10
N ALA A 64 -8.24 -10.51 2.22
CA ALA A 64 -6.94 -11.16 2.09
C ALA A 64 -5.93 -10.22 1.42
N LEU A 65 -4.73 -10.10 2.00
CA LEU A 65 -3.69 -9.21 1.51
C LEU A 65 -2.68 -9.96 0.64
N GLY A 66 -2.75 -9.73 -0.68
CA GLY A 66 -1.76 -10.18 -1.65
C GLY A 66 -0.74 -9.08 -1.97
N LYS A 67 0.54 -9.44 -2.08
CA LYS A 67 1.59 -8.52 -2.50
C LYS A 67 1.34 -8.06 -3.94
N ASN A 68 1.35 -6.75 -4.16
CA ASN A 68 1.35 -6.17 -5.50
C ASN A 68 2.78 -6.19 -6.05
N THR A 69 3.07 -7.18 -6.91
CA THR A 69 4.40 -7.41 -7.49
C THR A 69 4.84 -6.25 -8.39
N MET A 70 3.91 -5.59 -9.08
CA MET A 70 4.21 -4.44 -9.93
C MET A 70 4.69 -3.26 -9.10
N LEU A 71 3.94 -2.87 -8.05
CA LEU A 71 4.36 -1.80 -7.15
C LEU A 71 5.68 -2.11 -6.45
N ALA A 72 5.88 -3.36 -6.05
CA ALA A 72 7.14 -3.80 -5.45
C ALA A 72 8.32 -3.62 -6.42
N GLU A 73 8.16 -3.99 -7.69
CA GLU A 73 9.20 -3.80 -8.70
C GLU A 73 9.50 -2.32 -8.95
N LEU A 74 8.47 -1.46 -9.02
CA LEU A 74 8.62 -0.03 -9.22
C LEU A 74 9.36 0.65 -8.06
N VAL A 75 9.04 0.28 -6.83
CA VAL A 75 9.74 0.72 -5.62
C VAL A 75 11.23 0.37 -5.70
N GLU A 76 11.55 -0.86 -6.09
CA GLU A 76 12.95 -1.31 -6.20
C GLU A 76 13.70 -0.60 -7.33
N LYS A 77 13.05 -0.34 -8.47
CA LYS A 77 13.61 0.46 -9.55
C LYS A 77 13.90 1.89 -9.10
N LEU A 78 12.97 2.53 -8.40
CA LEU A 78 13.15 3.89 -7.87
C LEU A 78 14.33 3.98 -6.90
N LYS A 79 14.47 3.01 -5.99
CA LYS A 79 15.62 2.93 -5.06
C LYS A 79 16.95 2.84 -5.81
N LYS A 80 17.02 2.03 -6.88
CA LYS A 80 18.24 1.89 -7.69
C LYS A 80 18.58 3.18 -8.45
N THR A 81 17.60 3.89 -8.97
CA THR A 81 17.82 5.16 -9.70
C THR A 81 18.31 6.29 -8.79
N LYS A 82 17.96 6.27 -7.49
CA LYS A 82 18.42 7.27 -6.50
C LYS A 82 19.84 7.05 -5.98
N VAL A 83 20.42 5.87 -6.22
CA VAL A 83 21.75 5.47 -5.73
C VAL A 83 22.82 5.66 -6.82
N SER A 84 22.46 6.22 -7.98
CA SER A 84 23.35 6.52 -9.11
C SER A 84 23.60 8.02 -9.25
#